data_AF-A0A2V4BJJ5-F1
#
_entry.id   AF-A0A2V4BJJ5-F1
#
_cell.length_a   1.000
_cell.length_b   1.000
_cell.length_c   1.000
_cell.angle_alpha   90.00
_cell.angle_beta   90.00
_cell.angle_gamma   90.00
#
_symmetry.space_group_name_H-M   'P 1'
#
loop_
_entity.id
_entity.type
_entity.pdbx_description
1 polymer ?
#
loop_
_entity_poly.entity_id
_entity_poly.type
_entity_poly.pdbx_seq_one_letter_code
_entity_poly.pdbx_strand_id
1 'polypeptide(L)'
;MIRIYLDWNAYSRIKHSNVSPYPELRNILLDENQYLFPFSTAHILDIYESYVKVGWANIQGHIESLSLSNGLLIQKPFGEDIGFYIKPPTETIKAHIQERNSLETFGENINKGNHHVIDYFPETTKFLKEQEEHSKQMDKIISGFQGLLNSFLSSETKETYQKEMNISKGTLLNKNTDPSNYLNENASSKGFKDFKDFNEWGLSNFKQTPDFLDEITSLFVGIDISGYKEDKNSIKSTITDSMHCAFASACDIFIVDDKNTYYKSIETYKLKGIQTKVFRPSNFVEYWNANHLVLKNGMELIDFAFNYSKTNEQLTTLNDENIYYLNHYILDFFNILSTDKTNEHEIKFYKYFGNNYLFLLPQEKEDLLIKINNMFGEPKLITDTWMENGILKSAWIFNELDLIKLTIEDSHAILSFIKCEKT
;
A
#
# COMPACT_ATOMS: atom_id res chain seq x y z
N MET A 1 -5.18 14.80 -1.20
CA MET A 1 -3.77 14.51 -1.53
C MET A 1 -3.69 13.08 -2.05
N ILE A 2 -2.70 12.80 -2.91
CA ILE A 2 -2.44 11.48 -3.46
C ILE A 2 -1.44 10.77 -2.55
N ARG A 3 -1.77 9.56 -2.09
CA ARG A 3 -0.85 8.77 -1.26
C ARG A 3 0.13 8.00 -2.14
N ILE A 4 1.42 8.27 -2.00
CA ILE A 4 2.49 7.59 -2.74
C ILE A 4 3.39 6.84 -1.77
N TYR A 5 3.37 5.52 -1.85
CA TYR A 5 4.34 4.68 -1.19
C TYR A 5 5.57 4.54 -2.09
N LEU A 6 6.75 4.86 -1.58
CA LEU A 6 8.02 4.68 -2.27
C LEU A 6 8.70 3.45 -1.70
N ASP A 7 9.13 2.49 -2.51
CA ASP A 7 10.07 1.46 -2.05
C ASP A 7 11.39 2.12 -1.62
N TRP A 8 12.11 1.56 -0.65
CA TRP A 8 13.45 2.00 -0.25
C TRP A 8 14.41 2.23 -1.42
N ASN A 9 14.40 1.38 -2.45
CA ASN A 9 15.24 1.53 -3.64
C ASN A 9 14.91 2.80 -4.46
N ALA A 10 13.64 3.21 -4.49
CA ALA A 10 13.19 4.43 -5.14
C ALA A 10 13.48 5.64 -4.22
N TYR A 11 13.16 5.49 -2.93
CA TYR A 11 13.32 6.51 -1.90
C TYR A 11 14.77 7.01 -1.83
N SER A 12 15.72 6.09 -1.64
CA SER A 12 17.15 6.41 -1.52
C SER A 12 17.70 7.07 -2.79
N ARG A 13 17.24 6.66 -3.97
CA ARG A 13 17.71 7.22 -5.26
C ARG A 13 17.09 8.56 -5.58
N ILE A 14 15.83 8.82 -5.21
CA ILE A 14 15.21 10.14 -5.38
C ILE A 14 16.05 11.21 -4.71
N LYS A 15 16.69 10.95 -3.56
CA LYS A 15 17.53 11.94 -2.86
C LYS A 15 18.93 12.08 -3.43
N HIS A 16 19.54 11.00 -3.90
CA HIS A 16 20.97 10.97 -4.21
C HIS A 16 21.32 10.86 -5.71
N SER A 17 20.39 10.39 -6.54
CA SER A 17 20.65 10.18 -7.96
C SER A 17 20.44 11.47 -8.76
N ASN A 18 21.43 11.78 -9.61
CA ASN A 18 21.34 12.81 -10.65
C ASN A 18 21.10 12.19 -12.04
N VAL A 19 20.87 10.87 -12.10
CA VAL A 19 20.63 10.14 -13.35
C VAL A 19 19.13 10.05 -13.60
N SER A 20 18.71 10.25 -14.84
CA SER A 20 17.31 10.06 -15.26
C SER A 20 16.80 8.67 -14.84
N PRO A 21 15.56 8.55 -14.33
CA PRO A 21 14.51 9.58 -14.28
C PRO A 21 14.45 10.36 -12.96
N TYR A 22 15.40 10.16 -12.03
CA TYR A 22 15.27 10.62 -10.65
C TYR A 22 15.24 12.14 -10.45
N PRO A 23 15.98 12.99 -11.21
CA PRO A 23 15.84 14.43 -11.08
C PRO A 23 14.42 14.93 -11.39
N GLU A 24 13.82 14.40 -12.45
CA GLU A 24 12.46 14.77 -12.86
C GLU A 24 11.43 14.21 -11.89
N LEU A 25 11.58 12.95 -11.48
CA LEU A 25 10.74 12.35 -10.44
C LEU A 25 10.79 13.17 -9.15
N ARG A 26 11.98 13.60 -8.72
CA ARG A 26 12.14 14.46 -7.54
C ARG A 26 11.37 15.78 -7.71
N ASN A 27 11.50 16.43 -8.86
CA ASN A 27 10.80 17.70 -9.11
C ASN A 27 9.27 17.53 -9.07
N ILE A 28 8.75 16.42 -9.58
CA ILE A 28 7.33 16.10 -9.51
C ILE A 28 6.90 15.88 -8.05
N LEU A 29 7.67 15.11 -7.28
CA LEU A 29 7.30 14.70 -5.92
C LEU A 29 7.55 15.77 -4.84
N LEU A 30 8.24 16.87 -5.16
CA LEU A 30 8.52 17.97 -4.22
C LEU A 30 7.31 18.90 -3.96
N ASP A 31 6.19 18.72 -4.66
CA ASP A 31 4.94 19.44 -4.34
C ASP A 31 4.28 18.84 -3.09
N GLU A 32 4.63 19.38 -1.92
CA GLU A 32 4.14 18.93 -0.61
C GLU A 32 2.62 19.06 -0.45
N ASN A 33 1.93 19.86 -1.28
CA ASN A 33 0.47 20.03 -1.20
C ASN A 33 -0.29 19.00 -2.05
N GLN A 34 0.43 18.24 -2.87
CA GLN A 34 -0.14 17.25 -3.78
C GLN A 34 -0.05 15.83 -3.22
N TYR A 35 1.04 15.50 -2.53
CA TYR A 35 1.40 14.12 -2.20
C TYR A 35 1.62 13.86 -0.71
N LEU A 36 1.29 12.63 -0.28
CA LEU A 36 1.65 12.08 1.03
C LEU A 36 2.56 10.87 0.85
N PHE A 37 3.67 10.85 1.58
CA PHE A 37 4.70 9.80 1.45
C PHE A 37 4.85 8.98 2.74
N PRO A 38 3.98 8.00 3.01
CA PRO A 38 4.18 7.18 4.19
C PRO A 38 5.46 6.35 4.11
N PHE A 39 6.21 6.27 5.22
CA PHE A 39 7.22 5.22 5.43
C PHE A 39 6.63 4.12 6.31
N SER A 40 7.29 2.97 6.43
CA SER A 40 6.73 1.79 7.11
C SER A 40 7.78 0.99 7.88
N THR A 41 7.35 -0.07 8.54
CA THR A 41 8.26 -1.05 9.14
C THR A 41 9.15 -1.75 8.11
N ALA A 42 8.72 -1.91 6.85
CA ALA A 42 9.58 -2.45 5.78
C ALA A 42 10.78 -1.54 5.51
N HIS A 43 10.58 -0.22 5.48
CA HIS A 43 11.66 0.76 5.36
C HIS A 43 12.63 0.71 6.54
N ILE A 44 12.08 0.55 7.74
CA ILE A 44 12.88 0.44 8.96
C ILE A 44 13.78 -0.80 8.89
N LEU A 45 13.26 -1.93 8.38
CA LEU A 45 14.04 -3.15 8.17
C LEU A 45 15.17 -2.94 7.15
N ASP A 46 14.92 -2.28 6.02
CA ASP A 46 15.98 -1.98 5.04
C ASP A 46 17.10 -1.10 5.61
N ILE A 47 16.73 -0.08 6.40
CA ILE A 47 17.70 0.78 7.07
C ILE A 47 18.42 0.01 8.17
N TYR A 48 17.74 -0.88 8.89
CA TYR A 48 18.35 -1.74 9.89
C TYR A 48 19.39 -2.70 9.26
N GLU A 49 19.13 -3.26 8.08
CA GLU A 49 20.15 -4.06 7.37
C GLU A 49 21.38 -3.22 7.00
N SER A 50 21.18 -1.94 6.69
CA SER A 50 22.28 -1.00 6.48
C SER A 50 23.02 -0.75 7.80
N TYR A 51 22.29 -0.52 8.90
CA TYR A 51 22.84 -0.32 10.24
C TYR A 51 23.75 -1.47 10.66
N VAL A 52 23.30 -2.72 10.49
CA VAL A 52 24.09 -3.92 10.83
C VAL A 52 25.42 -3.94 10.08
N LYS A 53 25.47 -3.39 8.85
CA LYS A 53 26.67 -3.38 8.00
C LYS A 53 27.62 -2.21 8.30
N VAL A 54 27.09 -1.01 8.53
CA VAL A 54 27.90 0.22 8.57
C VAL A 54 27.81 1.02 9.89
N GLY A 55 26.93 0.62 10.81
CA GLY A 55 26.72 1.28 12.10
C GLY A 55 25.93 2.60 12.03
N TRP A 56 25.55 3.12 13.20
CA TRP A 56 24.66 4.29 13.35
C TRP A 56 25.17 5.54 12.63
N ALA A 57 26.46 5.85 12.78
CA ALA A 57 27.06 7.05 12.20
C ALA A 57 26.94 7.12 10.67
N ASN A 58 26.83 5.97 10.01
CA ASN A 58 26.80 5.86 8.55
C ASN A 58 25.41 5.64 7.96
N ILE A 59 24.35 5.55 8.77
CA ILE A 59 22.96 5.47 8.29
C ILE A 59 22.22 6.81 8.40
N GLN A 60 22.84 7.86 8.92
CA GLN A 60 22.16 9.14 9.14
C GLN A 60 21.56 9.71 7.83
N GLY A 61 22.30 9.64 6.72
CA GLY A 61 21.79 10.04 5.40
C GLY A 61 20.62 9.18 4.90
N HIS A 62 20.57 7.89 5.30
CA HIS A 62 19.44 7.01 5.02
C HIS A 62 18.20 7.45 5.79
N ILE A 63 18.34 7.73 7.08
CA ILE A 63 17.24 8.22 7.93
C ILE A 63 16.72 9.56 7.41
N GLU A 64 17.61 10.49 7.08
CA GLU A 64 17.23 11.77 6.48
C GLU A 64 16.59 11.62 5.10
N SER A 65 16.73 10.48 4.42
CA SER A 65 15.99 10.25 3.18
C SER A 65 14.50 10.21 3.50
N LEU A 66 14.11 9.56 4.60
CA LEU A 66 12.71 9.50 5.04
C LEU A 66 12.09 10.85 5.44
N SER A 67 12.82 11.97 5.35
CA SER A 67 12.25 13.30 5.65
C SER A 67 11.06 13.66 4.76
N LEU A 68 11.01 13.17 3.51
CA LEU A 68 9.84 13.40 2.62
C LEU A 68 8.53 12.88 3.20
N SER A 69 8.59 11.95 4.17
CA SER A 69 7.40 11.43 4.82
C SER A 69 6.73 12.39 5.80
N ASN A 70 7.44 13.45 6.22
CA ASN A 70 7.01 14.32 7.32
C ASN A 70 6.60 13.54 8.58
N GLY A 71 7.20 12.37 8.80
CA GLY A 71 6.90 11.49 9.92
C GLY A 71 5.62 10.67 9.76
N LEU A 72 4.99 10.66 8.58
CA LEU A 72 3.84 9.79 8.31
C LEU A 72 4.30 8.33 8.24
N LEU A 73 4.03 7.57 9.29
CA LEU A 73 4.31 6.15 9.42
C LEU A 73 3.05 5.34 9.13
N ILE A 74 3.12 4.41 8.19
CA ILE A 74 2.15 3.33 8.06
C ILE A 74 2.69 2.09 8.78
N GLN A 75 1.95 1.60 9.75
CA GLN A 75 2.32 0.42 10.53
C GLN A 75 1.07 -0.34 10.97
N LYS A 76 1.27 -1.58 11.38
CA LYS A 76 0.24 -2.38 12.05
C LYS A 76 0.70 -2.68 13.48
N PRO A 77 0.20 -1.98 14.49
CA PRO A 77 0.45 -2.36 15.87
C PRO A 77 -0.16 -3.73 16.17
N PHE A 78 0.38 -4.40 17.19
CA PHE A 78 -0.15 -5.69 17.63
C PHE A 78 -1.59 -5.55 18.13
N GLY A 79 -2.44 -6.51 17.77
CA GLY A 79 -3.86 -6.51 18.15
C GLY A 79 -4.69 -5.41 17.49
N GLU A 80 -4.08 -4.56 16.67
CA GLU A 80 -4.74 -3.46 15.97
C GLU A 80 -4.71 -3.70 14.46
N ASP A 81 -5.61 -3.01 13.76
CA ASP A 81 -5.55 -2.90 12.31
C ASP A 81 -4.37 -2.01 11.89
N ILE A 82 -3.99 -2.16 10.63
CA ILE A 82 -3.03 -1.25 10.00
C ILE A 82 -3.55 0.20 10.06
N GLY A 83 -2.66 1.15 10.32
CA GLY A 83 -3.02 2.56 10.46
C GLY A 83 -1.88 3.51 10.10
N PHE A 84 -2.23 4.79 10.00
CA PHE A 84 -1.28 5.88 9.85
C PHE A 84 -1.03 6.58 11.18
N TYR A 85 0.24 6.88 11.46
CA TYR A 85 0.71 7.49 12.69
C TYR A 85 1.72 8.57 12.36
N ILE A 86 1.77 9.63 13.17
CA ILE A 86 2.82 10.64 13.06
C ILE A 86 3.95 10.27 14.02
N LYS A 87 5.08 9.80 13.48
CA LYS A 87 6.28 9.45 14.24
C LYS A 87 7.54 9.86 13.48
N PRO A 88 8.51 10.56 14.11
CA PRO A 88 9.77 10.88 13.46
C PRO A 88 10.53 9.61 13.02
N PRO A 89 11.05 9.54 11.77
CA PRO A 89 11.79 8.36 11.31
C PRO A 89 12.99 8.02 12.19
N THR A 90 13.74 9.04 12.63
CA THR A 90 14.90 8.88 13.51
C THR A 90 14.55 8.18 14.83
N GLU A 91 13.47 8.59 15.48
CA GLU A 91 13.03 8.00 16.75
C GLU A 91 12.55 6.56 16.55
N THR A 92 11.81 6.34 15.47
CA THR A 92 11.27 5.03 15.13
C THR A 92 12.39 4.01 14.86
N ILE A 93 13.43 4.41 14.12
CA ILE A 93 14.58 3.53 13.82
C ILE A 93 15.45 3.30 15.07
N LYS A 94 15.66 4.31 15.92
CA LYS A 94 16.36 4.13 17.20
C LYS A 94 15.66 3.13 18.10
N ALA A 95 14.34 3.27 18.25
CA ALA A 95 13.53 2.34 19.04
C ALA A 95 13.68 0.91 18.51
N HIS A 96 13.58 0.73 17.19
CA HIS A 96 13.75 -0.58 16.56
C HIS A 96 15.14 -1.19 16.77
N ILE A 97 16.21 -0.40 16.64
CA ILE A 97 17.59 -0.86 16.89
C ILE A 97 17.78 -1.26 18.36
N GLN A 98 17.33 -0.43 19.30
CA GLN A 98 17.46 -0.70 20.74
C GLN A 98 16.76 -2.00 21.12
N GLU A 99 15.58 -2.22 20.56
CA GLU A 99 14.79 -3.41 20.76
C GLU A 99 15.47 -4.66 20.20
N ARG A 100 15.92 -4.62 18.94
CA ARG A 100 16.64 -5.73 18.30
C ARG A 100 17.91 -6.10 19.06
N ASN A 101 18.70 -5.12 19.47
CA ASN A 101 19.91 -5.36 20.27
C ASN A 101 19.57 -5.98 21.64
N SER A 102 18.45 -5.57 22.25
CA SER A 102 17.97 -6.14 23.52
C SER A 102 17.53 -7.59 23.36
N LEU A 103 16.87 -7.94 22.24
CA LEU A 103 16.46 -9.30 21.93
C LEU A 103 17.64 -10.22 21.62
N GLU A 104 18.63 -9.74 20.89
CA GLU A 104 19.87 -10.48 20.62
C GLU A 104 20.63 -10.77 21.92
N THR A 105 20.80 -9.75 22.76
CA THR A 105 21.46 -9.88 24.08
C THR A 105 20.69 -10.87 24.97
N PHE A 106 19.36 -10.85 24.94
CA PHE A 106 18.53 -11.79 25.69
C PHE A 106 18.64 -13.23 25.15
N GLY A 107 18.60 -13.42 23.84
CA GLY A 107 18.79 -14.73 23.20
C GLY A 107 20.15 -15.34 23.50
N GLU A 108 21.22 -14.53 23.48
CA GLU A 108 22.54 -14.96 23.90
C GLU A 108 22.59 -15.40 25.36
N ASN A 109 21.90 -14.68 26.26
CA ASN A 109 21.86 -15.01 27.68
C ASN A 109 21.07 -16.28 27.97
N ILE A 110 19.97 -16.54 27.24
CA ILE A 110 19.25 -17.81 27.30
C ILE A 110 20.14 -18.96 26.81
N ASN A 111 20.81 -18.79 25.67
CA ASN A 111 21.68 -19.81 25.09
C ASN A 111 22.90 -20.11 25.97
N LYS A 112 23.31 -19.16 26.82
CA LYS A 112 24.39 -19.32 27.83
C LYS A 112 23.89 -19.88 29.17
N GLY A 113 22.60 -20.22 29.32
CA GLY A 113 22.04 -20.81 30.54
C GLY A 113 21.85 -19.85 31.72
N ASN A 114 21.92 -18.54 31.49
CA ASN A 114 21.81 -17.53 32.55
C ASN A 114 20.35 -17.14 32.79
N HIS A 115 19.64 -17.88 33.66
CA HIS A 115 18.22 -17.65 33.96
C HIS A 115 17.93 -16.45 34.91
N HIS A 116 18.94 -15.68 35.32
CA HIS A 116 18.80 -14.60 36.31
C HIS A 116 18.63 -13.18 35.74
N VAL A 117 18.44 -13.02 34.42
CA VAL A 117 18.41 -11.68 33.78
C VAL A 117 17.06 -10.96 33.94
N ILE A 118 16.03 -11.64 34.45
CA ILE A 118 14.67 -11.07 34.59
C ILE A 118 14.57 -10.02 35.73
N ASP A 119 15.56 -9.94 36.62
CA ASP A 119 15.44 -9.17 37.88
C ASP A 119 15.96 -7.71 37.82
N TYR A 120 16.46 -7.19 36.68
CA TYR A 120 17.28 -5.96 36.69
C TYR A 120 16.64 -4.61 36.31
N PHE A 121 15.35 -4.51 35.93
CA PHE A 121 14.78 -3.21 35.50
C PHE A 121 13.31 -2.97 35.91
N PRO A 122 13.05 -2.40 37.11
CA PRO A 122 11.69 -2.20 37.64
C PRO A 122 10.94 -0.95 37.16
N GLU A 123 11.61 0.09 36.65
CA GLU A 123 10.97 1.37 36.30
C GLU A 123 10.81 1.62 34.80
N THR A 124 11.57 0.93 33.94
CA THR A 124 11.33 0.87 32.49
C THR A 124 10.26 -0.15 32.11
N THR A 125 9.88 -1.05 33.02
CA THR A 125 8.99 -2.18 32.75
C THR A 125 7.53 -1.81 32.50
N LYS A 126 7.06 -0.60 32.80
CA LYS A 126 5.66 -0.24 32.50
C LYS A 126 5.49 0.29 31.06
N PHE A 127 6.40 1.16 30.63
CA PHE A 127 6.44 1.69 29.25
C PHE A 127 7.01 0.65 28.27
N LEU A 128 7.98 -0.16 28.71
CA LEU A 128 8.48 -1.27 27.91
C LEU A 128 7.46 -2.41 27.84
N LYS A 129 6.77 -2.86 28.90
CA LYS A 129 5.82 -4.01 28.77
C LYS A 129 4.76 -3.82 27.69
N GLU A 130 4.23 -2.60 27.52
CA GLU A 130 3.24 -2.28 26.48
C GLU A 130 3.85 -2.27 25.06
N GLN A 131 5.13 -1.89 24.89
CA GLN A 131 5.86 -1.95 23.61
C GLN A 131 6.54 -3.33 23.36
N GLU A 132 6.89 -4.04 24.42
CA GLU A 132 7.68 -5.27 24.50
C GLU A 132 6.82 -6.50 24.19
N GLU A 133 5.54 -6.52 24.57
CA GLU A 133 4.59 -7.54 24.10
C GLU A 133 4.29 -7.39 22.60
N HIS A 134 4.16 -6.14 22.12
CA HIS A 134 3.91 -5.83 20.71
C HIS A 134 5.04 -6.32 19.79
N SER A 135 6.29 -6.15 20.19
CA SER A 135 7.43 -6.49 19.34
C SER A 135 8.00 -7.88 19.57
N LYS A 136 8.02 -8.42 20.81
CA LYS A 136 8.44 -9.82 21.02
C LYS A 136 7.53 -10.80 20.29
N GLN A 137 6.25 -10.48 20.14
CA GLN A 137 5.32 -11.31 19.38
C GLN A 137 5.43 -11.06 17.88
N MET A 138 5.66 -9.82 17.41
CA MET A 138 5.93 -9.58 15.99
C MET A 138 7.25 -10.19 15.54
N ASP A 139 8.33 -10.11 16.32
CA ASP A 139 9.57 -10.79 16.02
C ASP A 139 9.44 -12.31 16.13
N LYS A 140 8.50 -12.85 16.92
CA LYS A 140 8.18 -14.28 16.96
C LYS A 140 7.31 -14.73 15.78
N ILE A 141 6.38 -13.89 15.32
CA ILE A 141 5.59 -14.11 14.09
C ILE A 141 6.51 -13.99 12.88
N ILE A 142 7.34 -12.94 12.81
CA ILE A 142 8.31 -12.70 11.74
C ILE A 142 9.39 -13.78 11.76
N SER A 143 9.97 -14.17 12.90
CA SER A 143 10.97 -15.24 12.94
C SER A 143 10.39 -16.64 12.73
N GLY A 144 9.15 -16.90 13.17
CA GLY A 144 8.42 -18.13 12.91
C GLY A 144 8.02 -18.25 11.43
N PHE A 145 7.48 -17.18 10.87
CA PHE A 145 7.14 -17.06 9.45
C PHE A 145 8.41 -17.07 8.59
N GLN A 146 9.48 -16.38 8.98
CA GLN A 146 10.79 -16.44 8.32
C GLN A 146 11.40 -17.83 8.42
N GLY A 147 11.39 -18.51 9.58
CA GLY A 147 11.92 -19.87 9.72
C GLY A 147 11.18 -20.89 8.86
N LEU A 148 9.86 -20.73 8.76
CA LEU A 148 8.98 -21.55 7.94
C LEU A 148 9.13 -21.24 6.45
N LEU A 149 9.08 -19.97 6.06
CA LEU A 149 9.40 -19.51 4.71
C LEU A 149 10.82 -19.87 4.30
N ASN A 150 11.78 -19.86 5.23
CA ASN A 150 13.15 -20.31 4.98
C ASN A 150 13.22 -21.79 4.60
N SER A 151 12.32 -22.62 5.15
CA SER A 151 12.17 -24.01 4.75
C SER A 151 11.39 -24.18 3.43
N PHE A 152 10.38 -23.34 3.16
CA PHE A 152 9.55 -23.37 1.94
C PHE A 152 10.22 -22.76 0.70
N LEU A 153 11.13 -21.81 0.89
CA LEU A 153 11.79 -21.05 -0.17
C LEU A 153 13.19 -21.59 -0.49
N SER A 154 13.58 -22.75 0.06
CA SER A 154 14.75 -23.48 -0.43
C SER A 154 14.55 -23.83 -1.91
N SER A 155 15.62 -23.88 -2.71
CA SER A 155 15.51 -24.19 -4.14
C SER A 155 14.82 -25.53 -4.39
N GLU A 156 15.09 -26.53 -3.56
CA GLU A 156 14.48 -27.86 -3.62
C GLU A 156 12.98 -27.83 -3.32
N THR A 157 12.56 -27.04 -2.33
CA THR A 157 11.15 -26.91 -1.97
C THR A 157 10.37 -26.11 -3.00
N LYS A 158 10.97 -25.07 -3.59
CA LYS A 158 10.37 -24.34 -4.73
C LYS A 158 10.14 -25.24 -5.94
N GLU A 159 11.14 -26.06 -6.31
CA GLU A 159 11.01 -27.00 -7.43
C GLU A 159 9.95 -28.08 -7.16
N THR A 160 9.89 -28.58 -5.93
CA THR A 160 8.87 -29.55 -5.50
C THR A 160 7.47 -28.94 -5.61
N TYR A 161 7.28 -27.74 -5.05
CA TYR A 161 6.03 -27.00 -5.15
C TYR A 161 5.59 -26.80 -6.62
N GLN A 162 6.51 -26.32 -7.48
CA GLN A 162 6.20 -26.06 -8.88
C GLN A 162 5.78 -27.35 -9.61
N LYS A 163 6.47 -28.45 -9.34
CA LYS A 163 6.13 -29.77 -9.90
C LYS A 163 4.76 -30.24 -9.41
N GLU A 164 4.48 -30.13 -8.12
CA GLU A 164 3.21 -30.55 -7.53
C GLU A 164 2.05 -29.71 -8.05
N MET A 165 2.23 -28.40 -8.19
CA MET A 165 1.24 -27.47 -8.74
C MET A 165 1.15 -27.49 -10.28
N ASN A 166 1.99 -28.29 -10.95
CA ASN A 166 2.09 -28.37 -12.41
C ASN A 166 2.45 -27.03 -13.09
N ILE A 167 3.28 -26.23 -12.43
CA ILE A 167 3.72 -24.91 -12.87
C ILE A 167 5.02 -25.03 -13.67
N SER A 168 5.00 -24.54 -14.90
CA SER A 168 6.18 -24.43 -15.76
C SER A 168 6.70 -23.00 -15.76
N LYS A 169 7.90 -22.75 -15.22
CA LYS A 169 8.55 -21.43 -15.23
C LYS A 169 8.62 -20.82 -16.64
N GLY A 170 8.91 -21.64 -17.66
CA GLY A 170 8.99 -21.19 -19.04
C GLY A 170 7.64 -20.68 -19.58
N THR A 171 6.53 -21.30 -19.15
CA THR A 171 5.18 -20.87 -19.52
C THR A 171 4.78 -19.61 -18.75
N LEU A 172 5.05 -19.59 -17.45
CA LEU A 172 4.74 -18.47 -16.55
C LEU A 172 5.50 -17.18 -16.89
N LEU A 173 6.70 -17.29 -17.47
CA LEU A 173 7.52 -16.15 -17.91
C LEU A 173 7.30 -15.76 -19.38
N ASN A 174 6.45 -16.47 -20.12
CA ASN A 174 6.18 -16.16 -21.52
C ASN A 174 5.37 -14.86 -21.62
N LYS A 175 5.79 -13.96 -22.52
CA LYS A 175 5.15 -12.65 -22.76
C LYS A 175 3.67 -12.73 -23.16
N ASN A 176 3.22 -13.86 -23.70
CA ASN A 176 1.84 -14.08 -24.13
C ASN A 176 0.99 -14.77 -23.05
N THR A 177 1.62 -15.16 -21.94
CA THR A 177 0.92 -15.77 -20.80
C THR A 177 0.55 -14.68 -19.82
N ASP A 178 -0.71 -14.65 -19.41
CA ASP A 178 -1.15 -13.87 -18.26
C ASP A 178 -0.81 -14.65 -16.98
N PRO A 179 0.11 -14.17 -16.12
CA PRO A 179 0.59 -14.93 -14.97
C PRO A 179 -0.52 -15.28 -13.99
N SER A 180 -1.37 -14.29 -13.66
CA SER A 180 -2.54 -14.50 -12.79
C SER A 180 -3.48 -15.59 -13.31
N ASN A 181 -3.85 -15.57 -14.60
CA ASN A 181 -4.72 -16.60 -15.17
C ASN A 181 -4.07 -17.99 -15.15
N TYR A 182 -2.79 -18.07 -15.52
CA TYR A 182 -2.06 -19.34 -15.49
C TYR A 182 -2.01 -19.94 -14.08
N LEU A 183 -1.67 -19.13 -13.07
CA LEU A 183 -1.66 -19.57 -11.66
C LEU A 183 -3.06 -19.99 -11.18
N ASN A 184 -4.12 -19.29 -11.60
CA ASN A 184 -5.50 -19.67 -11.28
C ASN A 184 -5.90 -21.01 -11.90
N GLU A 185 -5.54 -21.27 -13.15
CA GLU A 185 -5.77 -22.57 -13.82
C GLU A 185 -5.03 -23.69 -13.09
N ASN A 186 -3.77 -23.46 -12.71
CA ASN A 186 -2.97 -24.41 -11.95
C ASN A 186 -3.62 -24.73 -10.59
N ALA A 187 -4.04 -23.73 -9.83
CA ALA A 187 -4.74 -23.94 -8.55
C ALA A 187 -6.08 -24.66 -8.73
N SER A 188 -6.84 -24.29 -9.76
CA SER A 188 -8.13 -24.91 -10.10
C SER A 188 -7.97 -26.40 -10.42
N SER A 189 -6.88 -26.78 -11.10
CA SER A 189 -6.55 -28.18 -11.37
C SER A 189 -6.31 -29.02 -10.10
N LYS A 190 -6.10 -28.36 -8.95
CA LYS A 190 -5.91 -28.97 -7.63
C LYS A 190 -7.15 -28.89 -6.74
N GLY A 191 -8.28 -28.43 -7.27
CA GLY A 191 -9.55 -28.36 -6.57
C GLY A 191 -9.77 -27.09 -5.76
N PHE A 192 -8.89 -26.09 -5.88
CA PHE A 192 -9.12 -24.75 -5.32
C PHE A 192 -9.94 -23.91 -6.28
N LYS A 193 -10.60 -22.86 -5.79
CA LYS A 193 -11.37 -21.96 -6.66
C LYS A 193 -10.46 -21.18 -7.62
N ASP A 194 -9.34 -20.69 -7.10
CA ASP A 194 -8.35 -19.89 -7.79
C ASP A 194 -7.04 -19.88 -6.97
N PHE A 195 -6.01 -19.17 -7.46
CA PHE A 195 -4.71 -19.12 -6.78
C PHE A 195 -4.76 -18.38 -5.43
N LYS A 196 -5.66 -17.40 -5.30
CA LYS A 196 -5.88 -16.67 -4.06
C LYS A 196 -6.46 -17.60 -2.99
N ASP A 197 -7.48 -18.39 -3.34
CA ASP A 197 -8.09 -19.41 -2.47
C ASP A 197 -7.07 -20.44 -2.00
N PHE A 198 -6.19 -20.91 -2.90
CA PHE A 198 -5.07 -21.79 -2.53
C PHE A 198 -4.12 -21.13 -1.51
N ASN A 199 -3.76 -19.87 -1.73
CA ASN A 199 -2.86 -19.15 -0.83
C ASN A 199 -3.49 -18.91 0.54
N GLU A 200 -4.77 -18.55 0.59
CA GLU A 200 -5.55 -18.35 1.82
C GLU A 200 -5.68 -19.66 2.61
N TRP A 201 -5.95 -20.78 1.92
CA TRP A 201 -5.89 -22.11 2.53
C TRP A 201 -4.52 -22.38 3.16
N GLY A 202 -3.43 -22.14 2.42
CA GLY A 202 -2.07 -22.28 2.94
C GLY A 202 -1.84 -21.44 4.20
N LEU A 203 -2.16 -20.15 4.14
CA LEU A 203 -1.99 -19.20 5.22
C LEU A 203 -2.79 -19.57 6.48
N SER A 204 -4.03 -20.06 6.31
CA SER A 204 -4.90 -20.47 7.42
C SER A 204 -4.35 -21.67 8.23
N ASN A 205 -3.54 -22.52 7.59
CA ASN A 205 -2.87 -23.63 8.28
C ASN A 205 -1.70 -23.15 9.16
N PHE A 206 -1.22 -21.92 8.97
CA PHE A 206 -0.10 -21.35 9.72
C PHE A 206 -0.55 -20.29 10.75
N LYS A 207 -1.59 -19.52 10.42
CA LYS A 207 -2.12 -18.46 11.28
C LYS A 207 -3.64 -18.59 11.34
N GLN A 208 -4.18 -18.75 12.55
CA GLN A 208 -5.63 -18.95 12.76
C GLN A 208 -6.47 -17.78 12.22
N THR A 209 -5.96 -16.55 12.35
CA THR A 209 -6.64 -15.34 11.90
C THR A 209 -5.63 -14.48 11.13
N PRO A 210 -5.39 -14.80 9.84
CA PRO A 210 -4.58 -13.95 8.99
C PRO A 210 -5.26 -12.59 8.82
N ASP A 211 -4.46 -11.54 8.81
CA ASP A 211 -4.94 -10.22 8.47
C ASP A 211 -4.58 -9.84 7.03
N PHE A 212 -5.14 -8.73 6.60
CA PHE A 212 -5.03 -8.26 5.23
C PHE A 212 -3.58 -8.12 4.72
N LEU A 213 -2.64 -7.68 5.59
CA LEU A 213 -1.24 -7.59 5.21
C LEU A 213 -0.58 -8.96 5.06
N ASP A 214 -0.91 -9.93 5.91
CA ASP A 214 -0.42 -11.29 5.76
C ASP A 214 -0.86 -11.89 4.44
N GLU A 215 -2.12 -11.65 4.05
CA GLU A 215 -2.67 -12.17 2.82
C GLU A 215 -1.93 -11.62 1.59
N ILE A 216 -1.63 -10.32 1.56
CA ILE A 216 -0.84 -9.73 0.47
C ILE A 216 0.59 -10.29 0.47
N THR A 217 1.23 -10.33 1.65
CA THR A 217 2.60 -10.82 1.83
C THR A 217 2.71 -12.28 1.37
N SER A 218 1.81 -13.14 1.84
CA SER A 218 1.73 -14.55 1.49
C SER A 218 1.47 -14.76 0.01
N LEU A 219 0.59 -13.97 -0.60
CA LEU A 219 0.29 -14.08 -2.03
C LEU A 219 1.49 -13.67 -2.88
N PHE A 220 2.15 -12.56 -2.54
CA PHE A 220 3.38 -12.11 -3.21
C PHE A 220 4.48 -13.18 -3.13
N VAL A 221 4.67 -13.77 -1.96
CA VAL A 221 5.64 -14.86 -1.75
C VAL A 221 5.23 -16.11 -2.54
N GLY A 222 3.94 -16.44 -2.58
CA GLY A 222 3.42 -17.56 -3.39
C GLY A 222 3.69 -17.38 -4.90
N ILE A 223 3.59 -16.15 -5.41
CA ILE A 223 3.95 -15.81 -6.79
C ILE A 223 5.46 -16.01 -7.02
N ASP A 224 6.31 -15.61 -6.08
CA ASP A 224 7.77 -15.84 -6.15
C ASP A 224 8.11 -17.33 -6.15
N ILE A 225 7.53 -18.11 -5.24
CA ILE A 225 7.70 -19.58 -5.13
C ILE A 225 7.25 -20.29 -6.40
N SER A 226 6.20 -19.78 -7.05
CA SER A 226 5.73 -20.29 -8.35
C SER A 226 6.75 -20.08 -9.48
N GLY A 227 7.77 -19.25 -9.27
CA GLY A 227 8.84 -18.98 -10.21
C GLY A 227 8.60 -17.76 -11.10
N TYR A 228 7.58 -16.93 -10.81
CA TYR A 228 7.34 -15.70 -11.55
C TYR A 228 8.24 -14.58 -11.03
N LYS A 229 9.18 -14.12 -11.87
CA LYS A 229 10.16 -13.08 -11.52
C LYS A 229 10.84 -13.36 -10.17
N GLU A 230 11.18 -14.64 -9.98
CA GLU A 230 11.80 -15.15 -8.77
C GLU A 230 13.08 -14.38 -8.43
N ASP A 231 13.23 -14.04 -7.16
CA ASP A 231 14.48 -13.51 -6.64
C ASP A 231 15.48 -14.65 -6.40
N LYS A 232 16.68 -14.48 -6.94
CA LYS A 232 17.82 -15.37 -6.68
C LYS A 232 18.48 -15.10 -5.32
N ASN A 233 18.08 -14.02 -4.66
CA ASN A 233 18.65 -13.52 -3.41
C ASN A 233 17.99 -14.17 -2.19
N SER A 234 18.47 -13.79 -1.00
CA SER A 234 18.02 -14.37 0.27
C SER A 234 16.52 -14.18 0.48
N ILE A 235 15.89 -15.18 1.11
CA ILE A 235 14.48 -15.21 1.50
C ILE A 235 14.05 -13.95 2.25
N LYS A 236 14.97 -13.40 3.04
CA LYS A 236 14.79 -12.15 3.76
C LYS A 236 14.47 -10.97 2.84
N SER A 237 15.12 -10.85 1.67
CA SER A 237 14.82 -9.75 0.74
C SER A 237 13.42 -9.90 0.16
N THR A 238 13.04 -11.09 -0.27
CA THR A 238 11.69 -11.36 -0.80
C THR A 238 10.60 -11.04 0.23
N ILE A 239 10.85 -11.34 1.51
CA ILE A 239 9.93 -10.98 2.60
C ILE A 239 9.85 -9.45 2.74
N THR A 240 10.97 -8.74 2.80
CA THR A 240 10.95 -7.27 2.88
C THR A 240 10.24 -6.64 1.68
N ASP A 241 10.48 -7.13 0.46
CA ASP A 241 9.80 -6.69 -0.76
C ASP A 241 8.28 -6.94 -0.70
N SER A 242 7.88 -8.10 -0.18
CA SER A 242 6.46 -8.43 0.02
C SER A 242 5.80 -7.53 1.07
N MET A 243 6.54 -7.10 2.10
CA MET A 243 6.05 -6.15 3.08
C MET A 243 5.88 -4.75 2.48
N HIS A 244 6.81 -4.28 1.64
CA HIS A 244 6.63 -3.04 0.87
C HIS A 244 5.39 -3.11 0.00
N CYS A 245 5.20 -4.21 -0.73
CA CYS A 245 3.99 -4.44 -1.52
C CYS A 245 2.71 -4.41 -0.66
N ALA A 246 2.75 -5.02 0.53
CA ALA A 246 1.61 -5.05 1.45
C ALA A 246 1.27 -3.65 2.01
N PHE A 247 2.24 -2.88 2.50
CA PHE A 247 1.99 -1.53 3.00
C PHE A 247 1.58 -0.55 1.89
N ALA A 248 2.19 -0.67 0.71
CA ALA A 248 1.85 0.17 -0.43
C ALA A 248 0.40 -0.01 -0.89
N SER A 249 -0.21 -1.16 -0.58
CA SER A 249 -1.61 -1.45 -0.92
C SER A 249 -2.63 -0.52 -0.25
N ALA A 250 -2.23 0.21 0.79
CA ALA A 250 -3.05 1.23 1.46
C ALA A 250 -2.88 2.65 0.85
N CYS A 251 -2.07 2.75 -0.21
CA CYS A 251 -1.78 3.99 -0.92
C CYS A 251 -2.40 3.98 -2.33
N ASP A 252 -2.46 5.15 -2.95
CA ASP A 252 -2.94 5.32 -4.33
C ASP A 252 -1.93 4.79 -5.35
N ILE A 253 -0.65 4.98 -5.03
CA ILE A 253 0.47 4.70 -5.91
C ILE A 253 1.59 4.00 -5.14
N PHE A 254 2.16 2.98 -5.77
CA PHE A 254 3.40 2.33 -5.34
C PHE A 254 4.50 2.58 -6.37
N ILE A 255 5.59 3.26 -5.99
CA ILE A 255 6.76 3.45 -6.86
C ILE A 255 7.90 2.53 -6.40
N VAL A 256 8.33 1.64 -7.27
CA VAL A 256 9.38 0.65 -7.02
C VAL A 256 10.32 0.56 -8.21
N ASP A 257 11.63 0.66 -7.98
CA ASP A 257 12.63 0.51 -9.05
C ASP A 257 13.10 -0.93 -9.26
N ASP A 258 12.95 -1.80 -8.26
CA ASP A 258 13.22 -3.21 -8.43
C ASP A 258 12.25 -3.85 -9.43
N LYS A 259 12.82 -4.50 -10.45
CA LYS A 259 12.06 -5.04 -11.57
C LYS A 259 11.21 -6.24 -11.16
N ASN A 260 11.71 -7.09 -10.26
CA ASN A 260 11.00 -8.30 -9.84
C ASN A 260 9.84 -7.91 -8.91
N THR A 261 10.10 -7.06 -7.92
CA THR A 261 9.09 -6.51 -7.02
C THR A 261 8.01 -5.75 -7.78
N TYR A 262 8.37 -4.97 -8.80
CA TYR A 262 7.42 -4.29 -9.69
C TYR A 262 6.40 -5.27 -10.31
N TYR A 263 6.86 -6.31 -11.00
CA TYR A 263 5.97 -7.26 -11.68
C TYR A 263 5.18 -8.12 -10.70
N LYS A 264 5.80 -8.57 -9.60
CA LYS A 264 5.11 -9.37 -8.58
C LYS A 264 4.01 -8.56 -7.88
N SER A 265 4.24 -7.27 -7.63
CA SER A 265 3.24 -6.39 -7.02
C SER A 265 2.02 -6.19 -7.92
N ILE A 266 2.23 -6.04 -9.24
CA ILE A 266 1.13 -5.94 -10.21
C ILE A 266 0.24 -7.19 -10.17
N GLU A 267 0.83 -8.39 -10.23
CA GLU A 267 0.06 -9.64 -10.19
C GLU A 267 -0.63 -9.83 -8.83
N THR A 268 0.05 -9.49 -7.73
CA THR A 268 -0.50 -9.55 -6.37
C THR A 268 -1.75 -8.68 -6.26
N TYR A 269 -1.66 -7.43 -6.72
CA TYR A 269 -2.77 -6.49 -6.68
C TYR A 269 -3.91 -6.92 -7.60
N LYS A 270 -3.59 -7.42 -8.80
CA LYS A 270 -4.59 -7.97 -9.73
C LYS A 270 -5.37 -9.12 -9.11
N LEU A 271 -4.70 -10.10 -8.50
CA LEU A 271 -5.33 -11.25 -7.85
C LEU A 271 -6.17 -10.87 -6.62
N LYS A 272 -5.78 -9.82 -5.89
CA LYS A 272 -6.54 -9.31 -4.73
C LYS A 272 -7.61 -8.26 -5.08
N GLY A 273 -7.64 -7.76 -6.32
CA GLY A 273 -8.53 -6.66 -6.73
C GLY A 273 -8.14 -5.30 -6.15
N ILE A 274 -6.85 -5.11 -5.84
CA ILE A 274 -6.28 -3.88 -5.27
C ILE A 274 -6.04 -2.86 -6.38
N GLN A 275 -6.41 -1.60 -6.12
CA GLN A 275 -6.38 -0.53 -7.13
C GLN A 275 -5.12 0.33 -7.12
N THR A 276 -4.23 0.13 -6.14
CA THR A 276 -2.95 0.83 -6.05
C THR A 276 -2.19 0.69 -7.37
N LYS A 277 -1.87 1.82 -8.01
CA LYS A 277 -1.12 1.80 -9.27
C LYS A 277 0.36 1.56 -8.98
N VAL A 278 0.95 0.54 -9.60
CA VAL A 278 2.37 0.23 -9.45
C VAL A 278 3.15 0.84 -10.61
N PHE A 279 4.15 1.66 -10.30
CA PHE A 279 5.03 2.27 -11.29
C PHE A 279 6.50 1.99 -10.99
N ARG A 280 7.29 1.86 -12.06
CA ARG A 280 8.72 2.16 -11.99
C ARG A 280 8.92 3.68 -12.07
N PRO A 281 10.03 4.22 -11.54
CA PRO A 281 10.33 5.66 -11.59
C PRO A 281 10.09 6.31 -12.95
N SER A 282 10.57 5.70 -14.05
CA SER A 282 10.41 6.25 -15.40
C SER A 282 8.96 6.23 -15.87
N ASN A 283 8.23 5.16 -15.56
CA ASN A 283 6.84 5.02 -15.96
C ASN A 283 5.93 5.98 -15.19
N PHE A 284 6.26 6.29 -13.92
CA PHE A 284 5.54 7.32 -13.18
C PHE A 284 5.75 8.70 -13.80
N VAL A 285 6.99 9.05 -14.17
CA VAL A 285 7.28 10.32 -14.86
C VAL A 285 6.51 10.43 -16.18
N GLU A 286 6.54 9.38 -17.00
CA GLU A 286 5.76 9.31 -18.25
C GLU A 286 4.25 9.47 -17.98
N TYR A 287 3.72 8.74 -17.00
CA TYR A 287 2.33 8.83 -16.59
C TYR A 287 1.97 10.24 -16.12
N TRP A 288 2.79 10.86 -15.28
CA TRP A 288 2.53 12.20 -14.76
C TRP A 288 2.56 13.23 -15.89
N ASN A 289 3.58 13.21 -16.76
CA ASN A 289 3.66 14.12 -17.90
C ASN A 289 2.45 13.99 -18.85
N ALA A 290 1.94 12.78 -19.04
CA ALA A 290 0.79 12.52 -19.89
C ALA A 290 -0.57 12.87 -19.24
N ASN A 291 -0.66 12.86 -17.91
CA ASN A 291 -1.94 12.92 -17.20
C ASN A 291 -2.07 14.06 -16.18
N HIS A 292 -1.02 14.81 -15.87
CA HIS A 292 -1.13 15.93 -14.94
C HIS A 292 -2.14 16.95 -15.49
N LEU A 293 -3.03 17.41 -14.62
CA LEU A 293 -4.11 18.32 -14.99
C LEU A 293 -4.05 19.52 -14.05
N VAL A 294 -3.88 20.70 -14.62
CA VAL A 294 -3.89 21.96 -13.88
C VAL A 294 -5.21 22.67 -14.17
N LEU A 295 -6.11 22.67 -13.18
CA LEU A 295 -7.39 23.38 -13.23
C LEU A 295 -7.30 24.65 -12.40
N LYS A 296 -7.65 25.79 -12.97
CA LYS A 296 -7.50 27.10 -12.31
C LYS A 296 -8.72 27.54 -11.53
N ASN A 297 -9.90 27.03 -11.87
CA ASN A 297 -11.16 27.43 -11.27
C ASN A 297 -12.23 26.34 -11.48
N GLY A 298 -13.37 26.50 -10.82
CA GLY A 298 -14.47 25.55 -10.91
C GLY A 298 -15.07 25.37 -12.31
N MET A 299 -15.09 26.40 -13.16
CA MET A 299 -15.59 26.27 -14.53
C MET A 299 -14.71 25.36 -15.38
N GLU A 300 -13.39 25.48 -15.26
CA GLU A 300 -12.46 24.56 -15.94
C GLU A 300 -12.66 23.11 -15.49
N LEU A 301 -12.99 22.87 -14.21
CA LEU A 301 -13.31 21.52 -13.71
C LEU A 301 -14.60 20.96 -14.32
N ILE A 302 -15.64 21.79 -14.42
CA ILE A 302 -16.92 21.43 -15.02
C ILE A 302 -16.75 21.09 -16.50
N ASP A 303 -16.07 21.97 -17.26
CA ASP A 303 -15.78 21.76 -18.67
C ASP A 303 -14.97 20.48 -18.89
N PHE A 304 -13.98 20.25 -18.02
CA PHE A 304 -13.20 19.02 -18.02
C PHE A 304 -14.11 17.78 -17.86
N ALA A 305 -14.99 17.75 -16.86
CA ALA A 305 -15.86 16.60 -16.58
C ALA A 305 -16.82 16.28 -17.74
N PHE A 306 -17.43 17.31 -18.33
CA PHE A 306 -18.31 17.13 -19.49
C PHE A 306 -17.57 16.63 -20.73
N ASN A 307 -16.35 17.12 -20.97
CA ASN A 307 -15.55 16.63 -22.09
C ASN A 307 -15.10 15.19 -21.84
N TYR A 308 -14.64 14.87 -20.63
CA TYR A 308 -14.17 13.54 -20.25
C TYR A 308 -15.26 12.48 -20.45
N SER A 309 -16.48 12.75 -19.98
CA SER A 309 -17.62 11.83 -20.10
C SER A 309 -18.08 11.60 -21.54
N LYS A 310 -17.79 12.52 -22.47
CA LYS A 310 -18.09 12.39 -23.90
C LYS A 310 -17.03 11.62 -24.68
N THR A 311 -15.76 11.73 -24.28
CA THR A 311 -14.64 11.20 -25.07
C THR A 311 -14.13 9.86 -24.57
N ASN A 312 -14.41 9.50 -23.31
CA ASN A 312 -13.82 8.32 -22.69
C ASN A 312 -14.85 7.21 -22.48
N GLU A 313 -14.33 5.98 -22.48
CA GLU A 313 -15.16 4.80 -22.29
C GLU A 313 -15.72 4.77 -20.87
N GLN A 314 -17.04 4.58 -20.80
CA GLN A 314 -17.76 4.41 -19.55
C GLN A 314 -17.35 3.08 -18.91
N LEU A 315 -17.08 3.10 -17.61
CA LEU A 315 -16.79 1.88 -16.85
C LEU A 315 -18.06 1.02 -16.69
N THR A 316 -19.13 1.64 -16.19
CA THR A 316 -20.41 0.98 -15.92
C THR A 316 -21.54 2.01 -15.76
N THR A 317 -22.79 1.53 -15.74
CA THR A 317 -23.96 2.32 -15.31
C THR A 317 -24.41 1.80 -13.94
N LEU A 318 -24.74 2.71 -13.01
CA LEU A 318 -25.32 2.34 -11.74
C LEU A 318 -26.31 3.39 -11.23
N ASN A 319 -27.52 2.97 -10.84
CA ASN A 319 -28.58 3.86 -10.36
C ASN A 319 -28.80 5.06 -11.29
N ASP A 320 -28.89 4.82 -12.60
CA ASP A 320 -29.01 5.85 -13.65
C ASP A 320 -27.83 6.83 -13.79
N GLU A 321 -26.73 6.59 -13.08
CA GLU A 321 -25.47 7.32 -13.24
C GLU A 321 -24.51 6.60 -14.21
N ASN A 322 -23.82 7.38 -15.05
CA ASN A 322 -22.69 6.89 -15.83
C ASN A 322 -21.40 7.06 -15.04
N ILE A 323 -20.67 5.97 -14.82
CA ILE A 323 -19.44 5.95 -14.01
C ILE A 323 -18.22 5.85 -14.91
N TYR A 324 -17.20 6.67 -14.63
CA TYR A 324 -15.94 6.73 -15.35
C TYR A 324 -14.76 6.68 -14.38
N TYR A 325 -13.75 5.85 -14.67
CA TYR A 325 -12.45 5.97 -14.00
C TYR A 325 -11.68 7.13 -14.59
N LEU A 326 -11.10 7.97 -13.73
CA LEU A 326 -10.27 9.08 -14.15
C LEU A 326 -8.81 8.64 -14.32
N ASN A 327 -8.21 9.09 -15.41
CA ASN A 327 -6.78 8.89 -15.66
C ASN A 327 -5.88 9.81 -14.80
N HIS A 328 -6.48 10.75 -14.06
CA HIS A 328 -5.83 11.65 -13.13
C HIS A 328 -6.65 11.79 -11.85
N TYR A 329 -6.02 12.35 -10.82
CA TYR A 329 -6.71 12.66 -9.57
C TYR A 329 -7.23 14.09 -9.61
N ILE A 330 -8.54 14.26 -9.61
CA ILE A 330 -9.18 15.57 -9.53
C ILE A 330 -9.04 16.09 -8.10
N LEU A 331 -8.54 17.34 -7.98
CA LEU A 331 -8.18 17.97 -6.71
C LEU A 331 -7.15 17.16 -5.90
N ASP A 332 -6.32 16.39 -6.61
CA ASP A 332 -5.36 15.45 -6.02
C ASP A 332 -6.02 14.49 -5.04
N PHE A 333 -7.26 14.12 -5.32
CA PHE A 333 -8.05 13.28 -4.45
C PHE A 333 -8.93 12.34 -5.26
N PHE A 334 -9.95 12.85 -5.95
CA PHE A 334 -10.98 12.05 -6.61
C PHE A 334 -10.45 11.31 -7.84
N ASN A 335 -10.85 10.04 -8.01
CA ASN A 335 -10.41 9.18 -9.12
C ASN A 335 -11.59 8.56 -9.90
N ILE A 336 -12.82 8.92 -9.54
CA ILE A 336 -14.03 8.55 -10.27
C ILE A 336 -14.83 9.80 -10.57
N LEU A 337 -15.35 9.85 -11.79
CA LEU A 337 -16.38 10.79 -12.24
C LEU A 337 -17.70 10.03 -12.41
N SER A 338 -18.79 10.64 -11.99
CA SER A 338 -20.15 10.21 -12.24
C SER A 338 -20.97 11.36 -12.81
N THR A 339 -21.76 11.06 -13.84
CA THR A 339 -22.72 11.98 -14.45
C THR A 339 -24.10 11.35 -14.46
N ASP A 340 -25.12 12.13 -14.11
CA ASP A 340 -26.51 11.68 -14.12
C ASP A 340 -27.07 11.70 -15.56
N LYS A 341 -27.77 10.64 -15.97
CA LYS A 341 -28.42 10.57 -17.29
C LYS A 341 -29.62 11.51 -17.44
N THR A 342 -30.24 11.85 -16.32
CA THR A 342 -31.48 12.63 -16.22
C THR A 342 -31.25 14.07 -15.80
N ASN A 343 -30.13 14.34 -15.14
CA ASN A 343 -29.72 15.68 -14.71
C ASN A 343 -28.33 16.03 -15.25
N GLU A 344 -28.28 16.60 -16.45
CA GLU A 344 -27.03 17.05 -17.07
C GLU A 344 -26.34 18.20 -16.29
N HIS A 345 -26.97 18.77 -15.27
CA HIS A 345 -26.41 19.85 -14.46
C HIS A 345 -25.70 19.35 -13.18
N GLU A 346 -25.73 18.04 -12.90
CA GLU A 346 -25.10 17.46 -11.72
C GLU A 346 -23.84 16.65 -12.10
N ILE A 347 -22.71 17.04 -11.53
CA ILE A 347 -21.44 16.31 -11.66
C ILE A 347 -21.02 15.81 -10.28
N LYS A 348 -20.70 14.52 -10.18
CA LYS A 348 -20.25 13.87 -8.95
C LYS A 348 -18.83 13.36 -9.12
N PHE A 349 -17.97 13.70 -8.17
CA PHE A 349 -16.65 13.10 -8.05
C PHE A 349 -16.59 12.22 -6.81
N TYR A 350 -16.02 11.03 -6.98
CA TYR A 350 -15.84 10.07 -5.91
C TYR A 350 -14.38 9.67 -5.79
N LYS A 351 -14.00 9.36 -4.56
CA LYS A 351 -12.76 8.64 -4.27
C LYS A 351 -13.14 7.18 -4.09
N TYR A 352 -12.76 6.35 -5.05
CA TYR A 352 -12.84 4.92 -4.89
C TYR A 352 -11.64 4.44 -4.10
N PHE A 353 -11.97 4.03 -2.90
CA PHE A 353 -11.14 3.26 -2.03
C PHE A 353 -11.36 1.80 -2.40
N GLY A 354 -10.32 1.15 -2.94
CA GLY A 354 -10.33 -0.30 -3.03
C GLY A 354 -10.45 -0.93 -1.63
N ASN A 355 -10.37 -2.24 -1.57
CA ASN A 355 -10.55 -3.04 -0.36
C ASN A 355 -9.59 -2.70 0.82
N ASN A 356 -8.71 -1.72 0.72
CA ASN A 356 -7.54 -1.56 1.59
C ASN A 356 -7.42 -0.16 2.19
N TYR A 357 -8.48 0.64 2.10
CA TYR A 357 -8.39 2.02 2.56
C TYR A 357 -8.54 2.09 4.06
N LEU A 358 -7.53 2.68 4.69
CA LEU A 358 -7.42 2.74 6.13
C LEU A 358 -8.43 3.71 6.74
N PHE A 359 -8.47 4.96 6.26
CA PHE A 359 -9.40 6.04 6.65
C PHE A 359 -8.94 7.35 6.00
N LEU A 360 -9.78 8.40 5.98
CA LEU A 360 -9.38 9.74 5.55
C LEU A 360 -8.51 10.43 6.60
N LEU A 361 -7.32 10.87 6.21
CA LEU A 361 -6.45 11.63 7.11
C LEU A 361 -6.99 13.06 7.29
N PRO A 362 -6.89 13.64 8.51
CA PRO A 362 -7.31 15.03 8.75
C PRO A 362 -6.69 16.03 7.76
N GLN A 363 -5.40 15.85 7.43
CA GLN A 363 -4.69 16.69 6.46
C GLN A 363 -5.28 16.58 5.06
N GLU A 364 -5.65 15.37 4.60
CA GLU A 364 -6.28 15.20 3.28
C GLU A 364 -7.63 15.91 3.22
N LYS A 365 -8.39 15.89 4.32
CA LYS A 365 -9.66 16.59 4.43
C LYS A 365 -9.46 18.10 4.36
N GLU A 366 -8.51 18.64 5.13
CA GLU A 366 -8.20 20.07 5.16
C GLU A 366 -7.74 20.56 3.79
N ASP A 367 -6.80 19.86 3.14
CA ASP A 367 -6.31 20.20 1.82
C ASP A 367 -7.40 20.13 0.76
N LEU A 368 -8.28 19.12 0.84
CA LEU A 368 -9.41 19.01 -0.07
C LEU A 368 -10.37 20.20 0.09
N LEU A 369 -10.67 20.60 1.33
CA LEU A 369 -11.52 21.77 1.61
C LEU A 369 -10.90 23.05 1.08
N ILE A 370 -9.59 23.26 1.28
CA ILE A 370 -8.88 24.42 0.75
C ILE A 370 -8.95 24.45 -0.79
N LYS A 371 -8.71 23.32 -1.45
CA LYS A 371 -8.77 23.23 -2.92
C LYS A 371 -10.17 23.50 -3.48
N ILE A 372 -11.20 22.96 -2.85
CA ILE A 372 -12.60 23.22 -3.24
C ILE A 372 -12.94 24.70 -3.01
N ASN A 373 -12.56 25.27 -1.86
CA ASN A 373 -12.80 26.67 -1.54
C ASN A 373 -12.12 27.61 -2.56
N ASN A 374 -10.89 27.31 -2.94
CA ASN A 374 -10.17 28.09 -3.95
C ASN A 374 -10.84 28.01 -5.34
N MET A 375 -11.51 26.91 -5.69
CA MET A 375 -12.15 26.73 -6.99
C MET A 375 -13.58 27.26 -7.09
N PHE A 376 -14.36 27.14 -6.01
CA PHE A 376 -15.80 27.41 -6.00
C PHE A 376 -16.26 28.42 -4.95
N GLY A 377 -15.35 28.93 -4.11
CA GLY A 377 -15.70 29.63 -2.87
C GLY A 377 -16.12 28.65 -1.76
N GLU A 378 -16.60 29.18 -0.63
CA GLU A 378 -16.88 28.35 0.55
C GLU A 378 -17.90 27.25 0.23
N PRO A 379 -17.50 25.97 0.23
CA PRO A 379 -18.41 24.91 -0.14
C PRO A 379 -19.45 24.68 0.95
N LYS A 380 -20.66 24.27 0.54
CA LYS A 380 -21.63 23.74 1.50
C LYS A 380 -21.13 22.39 1.99
N LEU A 381 -20.73 22.33 3.25
CA LEU A 381 -20.32 21.09 3.90
C LEU A 381 -21.55 20.31 4.35
N ILE A 382 -21.66 19.06 3.92
CA ILE A 382 -22.68 18.13 4.39
C ILE A 382 -21.97 16.95 5.07
N THR A 383 -22.19 16.80 6.37
CA THR A 383 -21.79 15.62 7.12
C THR A 383 -23.05 14.85 7.44
N ASP A 384 -23.46 13.99 6.50
CA ASP A 384 -24.62 13.13 6.69
C ASP A 384 -24.17 11.77 7.20
N THR A 385 -24.86 11.29 8.22
CA THR A 385 -24.81 9.89 8.62
C THR A 385 -25.88 9.15 7.81
N TRP A 386 -25.46 8.07 7.13
CA TRP A 386 -26.32 7.05 6.50
C TRP A 386 -26.94 7.38 5.14
N MET A 387 -26.39 6.76 4.09
CA MET A 387 -27.14 6.43 2.88
C MET A 387 -26.77 5.01 2.42
N GLU A 388 -27.77 4.18 2.13
CA GLU A 388 -27.57 2.98 1.31
C GLU A 388 -27.09 3.43 -0.06
N ASN A 389 -25.79 3.24 -0.38
CA ASN A 389 -25.27 3.52 -1.71
C ASN A 389 -24.89 2.23 -2.42
N GLY A 390 -25.66 1.87 -3.46
CA GLY A 390 -25.44 0.69 -4.29
C GLY A 390 -24.09 0.67 -5.02
N ILE A 391 -23.38 1.81 -5.12
CA ILE A 391 -22.07 1.97 -5.80
C ILE A 391 -20.97 1.07 -5.26
N LEU A 392 -21.07 0.61 -4.02
CA LEU A 392 -19.93 0.01 -3.32
C LEU A 392 -20.08 -1.49 -3.01
N LYS A 393 -21.05 -2.20 -3.62
CA LYS A 393 -21.32 -3.62 -3.33
C LYS A 393 -20.13 -4.58 -3.53
N SER A 394 -19.06 -4.19 -4.22
CA SER A 394 -17.89 -5.04 -4.50
C SER A 394 -16.61 -4.68 -3.73
N ALA A 395 -16.59 -3.67 -2.84
CA ALA A 395 -15.36 -3.11 -2.25
C ALA A 395 -15.09 -3.50 -0.77
N TRP A 396 -15.73 -4.55 -0.26
CA TRP A 396 -15.82 -4.81 1.18
C TRP A 396 -14.66 -5.64 1.73
N ILE A 397 -13.77 -5.01 2.51
CA ILE A 397 -12.98 -5.69 3.55
C ILE A 397 -13.30 -5.13 4.94
N PHE A 398 -13.56 -3.83 5.08
CA PHE A 398 -14.02 -3.22 6.34
C PHE A 398 -15.55 -3.24 6.47
N ASN A 399 -16.06 -3.19 7.71
CA ASN A 399 -17.50 -3.11 8.00
C ASN A 399 -18.09 -1.73 7.70
N GLU A 400 -17.25 -0.73 7.48
CA GLU A 400 -17.61 0.66 7.24
C GLU A 400 -16.77 1.22 6.09
N LEU A 401 -17.35 2.06 5.23
CA LEU A 401 -16.67 2.73 4.12
C LEU A 401 -17.03 4.21 4.13
N ASP A 402 -16.01 5.07 4.21
CA ASP A 402 -16.19 6.52 4.08
C ASP A 402 -16.22 6.90 2.60
N LEU A 403 -17.40 7.22 2.08
CA LEU A 403 -17.57 7.78 0.76
C LEU A 403 -17.44 9.30 0.84
N ILE A 404 -16.47 9.85 0.11
CA ILE A 404 -16.31 11.29 -0.04
C ILE A 404 -16.78 11.65 -1.43
N LYS A 405 -17.79 12.52 -1.48
CA LYS A 405 -18.46 12.94 -2.70
C LYS A 405 -18.41 14.45 -2.83
N LEU A 406 -17.89 14.94 -3.95
CA LEU A 406 -18.07 16.33 -4.37
C LEU A 406 -19.20 16.36 -5.41
N THR A 407 -20.27 17.10 -5.11
CA THR A 407 -21.38 17.35 -6.03
C THR A 407 -21.32 18.80 -6.47
N ILE A 408 -21.46 19.04 -7.78
CA ILE A 408 -21.49 20.38 -8.36
C ILE A 408 -22.85 20.57 -9.02
N GLU A 409 -23.60 21.58 -8.57
CA GLU A 409 -24.93 21.95 -9.07
C GLU A 409 -25.02 23.46 -9.21
N ASP A 410 -25.43 23.99 -10.36
CA ASP A 410 -25.64 25.42 -10.60
C ASP A 410 -24.49 26.31 -10.08
N SER A 411 -23.24 25.90 -10.32
CA SER A 411 -21.99 26.55 -9.85
C SER A 411 -21.75 26.55 -8.34
N HIS A 412 -22.52 25.78 -7.57
CA HIS A 412 -22.29 25.56 -6.14
C HIS A 412 -21.63 24.20 -5.91
N ALA A 413 -20.61 24.17 -5.04
CA ALA A 413 -19.95 22.95 -4.62
C ALA A 413 -20.53 22.45 -3.29
N ILE A 414 -20.93 21.19 -3.25
CA ILE A 414 -21.38 20.46 -2.07
C ILE A 414 -20.39 19.33 -1.80
N LEU A 415 -19.72 19.38 -0.65
CA LEU A 415 -18.83 18.29 -0.23
C LEU A 415 -19.52 17.45 0.85
N SER A 416 -19.75 16.18 0.54
CA SER A 416 -20.38 15.21 1.42
C SER A 416 -19.36 14.20 1.94
N PHE A 417 -19.36 13.99 3.26
CA PHE A 417 -18.68 12.88 3.92
C PHE A 417 -19.73 11.90 4.40
N ILE A 418 -19.82 10.74 3.76
CA ILE A 418 -20.89 9.76 3.96
C ILE A 418 -20.27 8.47 4.51
N LYS A 419 -20.66 8.10 5.71
CA LYS A 419 -20.28 6.80 6.30
C LYS A 419 -21.27 5.72 5.80
N CYS A 420 -20.75 4.69 5.17
CA CYS A 420 -21.52 3.55 4.67
C CYS A 420 -21.23 2.32 5.54
N GLU A 421 -22.24 1.55 5.96
CA GLU A 421 -22.05 0.30 6.72
C GLU A 421 -22.35 -0.94 5.87
N LYS A 422 -21.68 -2.04 6.19
CA LYS A 422 -21.92 -3.36 5.59
C LYS A 422 -23.22 -3.93 6.11
N THR A 423 -24.26 -3.88 5.28
CA THR A 423 -25.54 -4.57 5.51
C THR A 423 -25.41 -6.07 5.33
#